data_AF-J9VXF9-F1
#
_entry.id   AF-J9VXF9-F1
#
_cell.length_a   1.000
_cell.length_b   1.000
_cell.length_c   1.000
_cell.angle_alpha   90.00
_cell.angle_beta   90.00
_cell.angle_gamma   90.00
#
_symmetry.space_group_name_H-M   'P 1'
#
loop_
_entity.id
_entity.type
_entity.pdbx_description
1 polymer ?
#
loop_
_entity_poly.entity_id
_entity_poly.type
_entity_poly.pdbx_seq_one_letter_code
_entity_poly.pdbx_strand_id
1 'polypeptide(L)'
;MSQPSLSTDNAQGWDGPLLDGDQQSLTALLQPLTSVDVSSSSASSYLDYLQSLPLPELLRQPSLISVETSTVESDLTNLCFREYPTFISVHRCSSAVKSAFDDFSDSLEKLIGSVPALEDECQTFSSSTSKIQRIRSKASLVQEHQDKLLDLLEIPQLMETCVRNGYYQEAMELLDHSRTISQRYEDVVLVQDVVREVEGVLQLMLTQLLSLLREPIKLPTLIKTVTFLRRLHALDENELALVFISSRYRNFKAQLAYIERDKADPVRYLRRYIDLFREHVYDLIAQFTTIFLDSPNTAIHIASFASQAVSELVNLVWTCVPQLSADAASMSSILIQLGYCAMSFTRVGLDFAPLIAEPFASTSFSTFCHEISNASRELRELLEESSKLLRPPSQILITADHLSRVLAAETSPPNLPDSIDAVRSFPPLAALVNAHLNALNSLRLLAPLNLRSQIFTFHSTSLASDSVTLLQYFFLRSEESVDRLQEGNRERSSHTRTTSAPRLDLLRRNSEVQMTPEARAAKKKSAKRTCIAAADMWCNIVVPFLVERLAQGVFGDENVPIHSELSREIENISGWIRENGENNHTVKLVP
;
A
#
# COMPACT_ATOMS: atom_id res chain seq x y z
N MET A 1 -43.96 -31.38 -51.80
CA MET A 1 -44.08 -32.84 -52.03
C MET A 1 -45.26 -33.34 -51.22
N SER A 2 -46.20 -33.98 -51.91
CA SER A 2 -47.08 -35.06 -51.41
C SER A 2 -48.27 -34.70 -50.49
N GLN A 3 -49.45 -34.68 -51.13
CA GLN A 3 -50.81 -35.12 -50.75
C GLN A 3 -51.36 -34.94 -49.32
N PRO A 4 -52.66 -34.60 -49.24
CA PRO A 4 -53.70 -35.59 -48.88
C PRO A 4 -54.87 -35.54 -49.91
N SER A 5 -55.63 -36.57 -50.32
CA SER A 5 -56.21 -37.79 -49.74
C SER A 5 -57.16 -37.55 -48.58
N LEU A 6 -58.48 -37.54 -48.83
CA LEU A 6 -59.60 -38.01 -47.98
C LEU A 6 -60.92 -37.52 -48.61
N SER A 7 -61.69 -38.43 -49.24
CA SER A 7 -62.91 -39.09 -48.73
C SER A 7 -64.16 -38.21 -48.81
N THR A 8 -65.09 -38.40 -49.75
CA THR A 8 -66.21 -39.38 -49.69
C THR A 8 -66.82 -39.50 -48.29
N ASP A 9 -67.90 -38.76 -48.03
CA ASP A 9 -69.24 -39.31 -47.71
C ASP A 9 -70.12 -38.30 -46.98
N ASN A 10 -71.26 -37.98 -47.61
CA ASN A 10 -72.60 -37.71 -47.09
C ASN A 10 -73.29 -36.67 -47.99
N ALA A 11 -73.94 -37.10 -49.07
CA ALA A 11 -75.32 -37.60 -49.07
C ALA A 11 -76.35 -36.49 -48.87
N GLN A 12 -76.95 -36.02 -49.97
CA GLN A 12 -78.33 -36.39 -50.33
C GLN A 12 -78.67 -35.78 -51.69
N GLY A 13 -78.80 -36.66 -52.69
CA GLY A 13 -79.32 -36.32 -54.00
C GLY A 13 -80.78 -35.89 -53.91
N TRP A 14 -81.08 -34.79 -54.59
CA TRP A 14 -82.42 -34.45 -55.02
C TRP A 14 -82.45 -34.59 -56.54
N ASP A 15 -82.52 -35.84 -57.00
CA ASP A 15 -83.07 -36.16 -58.31
C ASP A 15 -84.59 -36.11 -58.17
N GLY A 16 -85.16 -34.95 -58.52
CA GLY A 16 -86.59 -34.74 -58.66
C GLY A 16 -86.84 -34.17 -60.06
N PRO A 17 -87.83 -34.70 -60.80
CA PRO A 17 -87.99 -34.39 -62.22
C PRO A 17 -88.40 -32.93 -62.35
N LEU A 18 -87.59 -32.11 -62.99
CA LEU A 18 -88.13 -30.89 -63.60
C LEU A 18 -89.02 -31.37 -64.73
N LEU A 19 -90.31 -31.53 -64.38
CA LEU A 19 -91.40 -31.69 -65.31
C LEU A 19 -91.15 -30.75 -66.48
N ASP A 20 -91.15 -31.31 -67.69
CA ASP A 20 -91.47 -30.62 -68.93
C ASP A 20 -92.79 -29.87 -68.71
N GLY A 21 -92.69 -28.70 -68.11
CA GLY A 21 -93.79 -27.78 -67.89
C GLY A 21 -94.05 -27.10 -69.20
N ASP A 22 -94.89 -27.73 -70.01
CA ASP A 22 -95.67 -27.19 -71.10
C ASP A 22 -95.28 -25.75 -71.49
N GLN A 23 -94.20 -25.62 -72.27
CA GLN A 23 -94.01 -24.44 -73.12
C GLN A 23 -95.00 -24.50 -74.29
N GLN A 24 -96.30 -24.57 -73.98
CA GLN A 24 -97.33 -24.27 -74.95
C GLN A 24 -97.43 -22.75 -75.05
N SER A 25 -96.57 -22.21 -75.92
CA SER A 25 -96.70 -20.84 -76.41
C SER A 25 -98.16 -20.56 -76.81
N LEU A 26 -98.64 -19.35 -76.53
CA LEU A 26 -100.03 -18.91 -76.79
C LEU A 26 -100.45 -19.08 -78.27
N THR A 27 -99.47 -19.20 -79.16
CA THR A 27 -99.62 -19.58 -80.57
C THR A 27 -100.11 -21.01 -80.80
N ALA A 28 -99.82 -21.96 -79.91
CA ALA A 28 -100.30 -23.34 -79.97
C ALA A 28 -101.80 -23.48 -79.60
N LEU A 29 -102.30 -22.57 -78.76
CA LEU A 29 -103.72 -22.50 -78.35
C LEU A 29 -104.64 -21.83 -79.38
N LEU A 30 -104.08 -21.03 -80.29
CA LEU A 30 -104.83 -20.25 -81.30
C LEU A 30 -104.84 -20.91 -82.68
N GLN A 31 -104.23 -22.09 -82.83
CA GLN A 31 -104.21 -22.79 -84.11
C GLN A 31 -105.54 -23.55 -84.29
N PRO A 32 -106.27 -23.37 -85.41
CA PRO A 32 -107.52 -24.10 -85.61
C PRO A 32 -107.23 -25.60 -85.64
N LEU A 33 -107.83 -26.35 -84.73
CA LEU A 33 -107.76 -27.81 -84.66
C LEU A 33 -108.39 -28.42 -85.92
N THR A 34 -107.64 -28.53 -87.01
CA THR A 34 -108.09 -29.17 -88.26
C THR A 34 -107.99 -30.70 -88.24
N SER A 35 -107.48 -31.30 -87.16
CA SER A 35 -107.47 -32.75 -86.95
C SER A 35 -108.31 -33.11 -85.73
N VAL A 36 -109.54 -33.54 -85.95
CA VAL A 36 -110.38 -34.13 -84.91
C VAL A 36 -109.75 -35.47 -84.53
N ASP A 37 -109.15 -35.54 -83.35
CA ASP A 37 -108.65 -36.79 -82.79
C ASP A 37 -109.83 -37.56 -82.18
N VAL A 38 -110.39 -38.47 -82.97
CA VAL A 38 -111.60 -39.26 -82.64
C VAL A 38 -111.31 -40.27 -81.50
N SER A 39 -110.07 -40.34 -81.01
CA SER A 39 -109.63 -41.24 -79.94
C SER A 39 -109.69 -40.65 -78.53
N SER A 40 -109.96 -39.35 -78.37
CA SER A 40 -110.05 -38.73 -77.05
C SER A 40 -111.28 -39.22 -76.26
N SER A 41 -111.11 -39.43 -74.94
CA SER A 41 -112.18 -39.92 -74.04
C SER A 41 -113.47 -39.06 -74.10
N SER A 42 -113.32 -37.77 -74.38
CA SER A 42 -114.43 -36.83 -74.53
C SER A 42 -115.15 -36.99 -75.87
N ALA A 43 -114.43 -37.34 -76.95
CA ALA A 43 -115.02 -37.61 -78.27
C ALA A 43 -115.79 -38.93 -78.30
N SER A 44 -115.30 -39.99 -77.64
CA SER A 44 -116.00 -41.28 -77.54
C SER A 44 -117.32 -41.19 -76.79
N SER A 45 -117.38 -40.44 -75.68
CA SER A 45 -118.62 -40.23 -74.92
C SER A 45 -119.67 -39.44 -75.71
N TYR A 46 -119.24 -38.54 -76.58
CA TYR A 46 -120.14 -37.77 -77.44
C TYR A 46 -120.69 -38.59 -78.62
N LEU A 47 -119.91 -39.56 -79.14
CA LEU A 47 -120.38 -40.50 -80.16
C LEU A 47 -121.40 -41.51 -79.62
N ASP A 48 -121.24 -41.99 -78.39
CA ASP A 48 -122.24 -42.82 -77.71
C ASP A 48 -123.55 -42.06 -77.49
N TYR A 49 -123.45 -40.76 -77.15
CA TYR A 49 -124.61 -39.88 -77.03
C TYR A 49 -125.34 -39.74 -78.37
N LEU A 50 -124.63 -39.52 -79.48
CA LEU A 50 -125.18 -39.42 -80.84
C LEU A 50 -125.97 -40.68 -81.29
N GLN A 51 -125.54 -41.88 -80.91
CA GLN A 51 -126.25 -43.12 -81.27
C GLN A 51 -127.57 -43.32 -80.51
N SER A 52 -127.75 -42.65 -79.36
CA SER A 52 -128.93 -42.80 -78.51
C SER A 52 -130.10 -41.88 -78.87
N LEU A 53 -129.93 -40.95 -79.82
CA LEU A 53 -130.95 -39.97 -80.18
C LEU A 53 -131.81 -40.36 -81.40
N PRO A 54 -133.12 -40.05 -81.39
CA PRO A 54 -134.00 -40.27 -82.54
C PRO A 54 -133.69 -39.30 -83.70
N LEU A 55 -133.91 -39.78 -84.94
CA LEU A 55 -133.53 -39.14 -86.21
C LEU A 55 -133.90 -37.64 -86.39
N PRO A 56 -135.04 -37.12 -85.87
CA PRO A 56 -135.36 -35.69 -85.98
C PRO A 56 -134.39 -34.79 -85.22
N GLU A 57 -133.84 -35.26 -84.10
CA GLU A 57 -132.97 -34.49 -83.22
C GLU A 57 -131.52 -34.51 -83.72
N LEU A 58 -131.10 -35.60 -84.35
CA LEU A 58 -129.78 -35.75 -84.98
C LEU A 58 -129.60 -34.77 -86.16
N LEU A 59 -130.67 -34.50 -86.92
CA LEU A 59 -130.65 -33.52 -88.01
C LEU A 59 -130.59 -32.07 -87.51
N ARG A 60 -131.05 -31.77 -86.28
CA ARG A 60 -130.92 -30.45 -85.64
C ARG A 60 -129.56 -30.26 -84.96
N GLN A 61 -128.86 -31.33 -84.62
CA GLN A 61 -127.62 -31.28 -83.84
C GLN A 61 -126.48 -30.46 -84.49
N PRO A 62 -126.24 -30.50 -85.83
CA PRO A 62 -125.25 -29.62 -86.46
C PRO A 62 -125.60 -28.13 -86.34
N SER A 63 -126.89 -27.80 -86.40
CA SER A 63 -127.35 -26.42 -86.22
C SER A 63 -127.22 -25.95 -84.77
N LEU A 64 -127.43 -26.83 -83.79
CA LEU A 64 -127.23 -26.55 -82.36
C LEU A 64 -125.74 -26.36 -82.04
N ILE A 65 -124.87 -27.24 -82.53
CA ILE A 65 -123.42 -27.11 -82.37
C ILE A 65 -122.92 -25.82 -83.02
N SER A 66 -123.36 -25.51 -84.25
CA SER A 66 -122.95 -24.26 -84.90
C SER A 66 -123.38 -23.02 -84.11
N VAL A 67 -124.56 -23.04 -83.50
CA VAL A 67 -125.03 -21.95 -82.62
C VAL A 67 -124.18 -21.91 -81.34
N GLU A 68 -123.94 -23.06 -80.70
CA GLU A 68 -123.18 -23.15 -79.45
C GLU A 68 -121.71 -22.76 -79.62
N THR A 69 -121.05 -23.19 -80.71
CA THR A 69 -119.68 -22.77 -81.03
C THR A 69 -119.61 -21.27 -81.30
N SER A 70 -120.60 -20.70 -82.00
CA SER A 70 -120.65 -19.24 -82.20
C SER A 70 -120.85 -18.47 -80.90
N THR A 71 -121.61 -19.03 -79.94
CA THR A 71 -121.75 -18.44 -78.60
C THR A 71 -120.46 -18.54 -77.79
N VAL A 72 -119.75 -19.68 -77.85
CA VAL A 72 -118.47 -19.85 -77.14
C VAL A 72 -117.38 -18.97 -77.74
N GLU A 73 -117.32 -18.83 -79.07
CA GLU A 73 -116.39 -17.88 -79.70
C GLU A 73 -116.75 -16.43 -79.36
N SER A 74 -118.03 -16.08 -79.34
CA SER A 74 -118.50 -14.76 -78.88
C SER A 74 -118.18 -14.51 -77.41
N ASP A 75 -118.26 -15.53 -76.55
CA ASP A 75 -117.98 -15.44 -75.12
C ASP A 75 -116.48 -15.41 -74.83
N LEU A 76 -115.67 -16.17 -75.58
CA LEU A 76 -114.21 -16.17 -75.48
C LEU A 76 -113.62 -14.88 -76.05
N THR A 77 -114.14 -14.38 -77.16
CA THR A 77 -113.78 -13.05 -77.66
C THR A 77 -114.23 -11.96 -76.69
N ASN A 78 -115.42 -12.05 -76.08
CA ASN A 78 -115.81 -11.14 -75.01
C ASN A 78 -114.89 -11.24 -73.79
N LEU A 79 -114.47 -12.44 -73.38
CA LEU A 79 -113.56 -12.65 -72.27
C LEU A 79 -112.17 -12.10 -72.57
N CYS A 80 -111.64 -12.36 -73.77
CA CYS A 80 -110.39 -11.79 -74.23
C CYS A 80 -110.45 -10.27 -74.35
N PHE A 81 -111.57 -9.67 -74.81
CA PHE A 81 -111.71 -8.21 -74.86
C PHE A 81 -111.94 -7.60 -73.47
N ARG A 82 -112.71 -8.25 -72.60
CA ARG A 82 -113.03 -7.75 -71.25
C ARG A 82 -111.86 -7.89 -70.28
N GLU A 83 -111.12 -9.00 -70.36
CA GLU A 83 -110.04 -9.34 -69.43
C GLU A 83 -108.63 -9.28 -70.07
N TYR A 84 -108.48 -8.76 -71.29
CA TYR A 84 -107.18 -8.43 -71.90
C TYR A 84 -106.25 -7.62 -70.98
N PRO A 85 -106.74 -6.64 -70.19
CA PRO A 85 -105.89 -5.91 -69.23
C PRO A 85 -105.29 -6.84 -68.18
N THR A 86 -106.04 -7.86 -67.76
CA THR A 86 -105.64 -8.85 -66.76
C THR A 86 -104.53 -9.74 -67.33
N PHE A 87 -104.63 -10.18 -68.58
CA PHE A 87 -103.56 -10.93 -69.25
C PHE A 87 -102.29 -10.11 -69.48
N ILE A 88 -102.41 -8.83 -69.88
CA ILE A 88 -101.25 -7.94 -69.96
C ILE A 88 -100.65 -7.70 -68.58
N SER A 89 -101.46 -7.58 -67.52
CA SER A 89 -100.96 -7.43 -66.16
C SER A 89 -100.18 -8.65 -65.68
N VAL A 90 -100.65 -9.86 -66.00
CA VAL A 90 -99.96 -11.12 -65.68
C VAL A 90 -98.64 -11.22 -66.44
N HIS A 91 -98.63 -10.89 -67.74
CA HIS A 91 -97.41 -10.87 -68.53
C HIS A 91 -96.41 -9.80 -68.05
N ARG A 92 -96.90 -8.60 -67.70
CA ARG A 92 -96.06 -7.53 -67.12
C ARG A 92 -95.50 -7.92 -65.76
N CYS A 93 -96.30 -8.53 -64.88
CA CYS A 93 -95.83 -9.05 -63.61
C CYS A 93 -94.79 -10.16 -63.81
N SER A 94 -95.03 -11.12 -64.70
CA SER A 94 -94.09 -12.21 -65.00
C SER A 94 -92.77 -11.68 -65.57
N SER A 95 -92.82 -10.73 -66.50
CA SER A 95 -91.63 -10.09 -67.06
C SER A 95 -90.89 -9.24 -66.03
N ALA A 96 -91.60 -8.51 -65.16
CA ALA A 96 -91.00 -7.72 -64.09
C ALA A 96 -90.35 -8.59 -63.01
N VAL A 97 -90.97 -9.71 -62.66
CA VAL A 97 -90.42 -10.71 -61.74
C VAL A 97 -89.14 -11.31 -62.34
N LYS A 98 -89.15 -11.65 -63.63
CA LYS A 98 -87.96 -12.19 -64.30
C LYS A 98 -86.80 -11.17 -64.30
N SER A 99 -87.07 -9.92 -64.66
CA SER A 99 -86.07 -8.85 -64.58
C SER A 99 -85.54 -8.65 -63.15
N ALA A 100 -86.41 -8.69 -62.14
CA ALA A 100 -85.98 -8.54 -60.74
C ALA A 100 -85.13 -9.73 -60.26
N PHE A 101 -85.38 -10.94 -60.76
CA PHE A 101 -84.53 -12.10 -60.48
C PHE A 101 -83.17 -11.99 -61.18
N ASP A 102 -83.13 -11.49 -62.41
CA ASP A 102 -81.88 -11.22 -63.12
C ASP A 102 -81.06 -10.14 -62.37
N ASP A 103 -81.69 -9.03 -61.97
CA ASP A 103 -81.06 -7.96 -61.17
C ASP A 103 -80.58 -8.46 -59.79
N PHE A 104 -81.36 -9.36 -59.17
CA PHE A 104 -80.98 -9.99 -57.90
C PHE A 104 -79.79 -10.93 -58.08
N SER A 105 -79.76 -11.71 -59.16
CA SER A 105 -78.65 -12.60 -59.50
C SER A 105 -77.38 -11.79 -59.73
N ASP A 106 -77.45 -10.71 -60.50
CA ASP A 106 -76.32 -9.81 -60.74
C ASP A 106 -75.80 -9.17 -59.44
N SER A 107 -76.70 -8.80 -58.53
CA SER A 107 -76.35 -8.24 -57.22
C SER A 107 -75.72 -9.28 -56.30
N LEU A 108 -76.25 -10.51 -56.33
CA LEU A 108 -75.72 -11.64 -55.57
C LEU A 108 -74.33 -12.05 -56.08
N GLU A 109 -74.11 -12.04 -57.39
CA GLU A 109 -72.82 -12.35 -58.00
C GLU A 109 -71.76 -11.29 -57.66
N LYS A 110 -72.13 -10.00 -57.68
CA LYS A 110 -71.25 -8.92 -57.18
C LYS A 110 -70.93 -9.07 -55.69
N LEU A 111 -71.91 -9.45 -54.88
CA LEU A 111 -71.70 -9.69 -53.46
C LEU A 111 -70.74 -10.87 -53.24
N ILE A 112 -70.99 -12.00 -53.89
CA ILE A 112 -70.14 -13.19 -53.85
C ILE A 112 -68.72 -12.88 -54.33
N GLY A 113 -68.55 -12.01 -55.34
CA GLY A 113 -67.24 -11.56 -55.80
C GLY A 113 -66.53 -10.62 -54.81
N SER A 114 -67.28 -9.79 -54.07
CA SER A 114 -66.71 -8.80 -53.14
C SER A 114 -66.35 -9.34 -51.76
N VAL A 115 -67.01 -10.42 -51.30
CA VAL A 115 -66.79 -11.03 -49.99
C VAL A 115 -65.36 -11.59 -49.83
N PRO A 116 -64.79 -12.33 -50.80
CA PRO A 116 -63.40 -12.80 -50.71
C PRO A 116 -62.38 -11.66 -50.68
N ALA A 117 -62.60 -10.59 -51.46
CA ALA A 117 -61.73 -9.42 -51.42
C ALA A 117 -61.77 -8.71 -50.05
N LEU A 118 -62.95 -8.65 -49.42
CA LEU A 118 -63.10 -8.13 -48.06
C LEU A 118 -62.45 -9.06 -47.03
N GLU A 119 -62.53 -10.38 -47.21
CA GLU A 119 -61.89 -11.37 -46.34
C GLU A 119 -60.36 -11.27 -46.42
N ASP A 120 -59.81 -11.15 -47.63
CA ASP A 120 -58.37 -10.96 -47.87
C ASP A 120 -57.85 -9.64 -47.26
N GLU A 121 -58.58 -8.52 -47.43
CA GLU A 121 -58.26 -7.24 -46.79
C GLU A 121 -58.40 -7.31 -45.25
N CYS A 122 -59.41 -8.03 -44.73
CA CYS A 122 -59.53 -8.25 -43.29
C CYS A 122 -58.38 -9.10 -42.73
N GLN A 123 -57.92 -10.10 -43.46
CA GLN A 123 -56.84 -10.99 -43.05
C GLN A 123 -55.48 -10.29 -43.10
N THR A 124 -55.24 -9.49 -44.14
CA THR A 124 -54.05 -8.62 -44.24
C THR A 124 -54.08 -7.50 -43.19
N PHE A 125 -55.24 -6.91 -42.91
CA PHE A 125 -55.41 -5.95 -41.81
C PHE A 125 -55.16 -6.59 -40.45
N SER A 126 -55.69 -7.79 -40.18
CA SER A 126 -55.51 -8.52 -38.92
C SER A 126 -54.03 -8.91 -38.70
N SER A 127 -53.37 -9.45 -39.73
CA SER A 127 -51.96 -9.83 -39.65
C SER A 127 -51.03 -8.61 -39.51
N SER A 128 -51.37 -7.46 -40.09
CA SER A 128 -50.62 -6.21 -39.93
C SER A 128 -50.87 -5.55 -38.58
N THR A 129 -52.14 -5.48 -38.16
CA THR A 129 -52.59 -4.88 -36.90
C THR A 129 -52.08 -5.67 -35.71
N SER A 130 -52.04 -7.00 -35.77
CA SER A 130 -51.50 -7.82 -34.68
C SER A 130 -50.01 -7.53 -34.40
N LYS A 131 -49.20 -7.26 -35.43
CA LYS A 131 -47.79 -6.83 -35.27
C LYS A 131 -47.72 -5.47 -34.58
N ILE A 132 -48.53 -4.50 -35.04
CA ILE A 132 -48.59 -3.15 -34.48
C ILE A 132 -49.09 -3.20 -33.03
N GLN A 133 -50.09 -4.02 -32.74
CA GLN A 133 -50.63 -4.18 -31.40
C GLN A 133 -49.60 -4.79 -30.45
N ARG A 134 -48.81 -5.79 -30.89
CA ARG A 134 -47.69 -6.30 -30.09
C ARG A 134 -46.64 -5.23 -29.80
N ILE A 135 -46.32 -4.37 -30.77
CA ILE A 135 -45.39 -3.26 -30.57
C ILE A 135 -45.97 -2.22 -29.60
N ARG A 136 -47.24 -1.85 -29.75
CA ARG A 136 -47.92 -0.90 -28.85
C ARG A 136 -48.06 -1.46 -27.44
N SER A 137 -48.38 -2.74 -27.27
CA SER A 137 -48.43 -3.40 -25.97
C SER A 137 -47.04 -3.42 -25.31
N LYS A 138 -45.97 -3.71 -26.06
CA LYS A 138 -44.60 -3.61 -25.54
C LYS A 138 -44.24 -2.17 -25.15
N ALA A 139 -44.56 -1.19 -25.99
CA ALA A 139 -44.29 0.22 -25.72
C ALA A 139 -45.07 0.74 -24.50
N SER A 140 -46.34 0.33 -24.36
CA SER A 140 -47.16 0.67 -23.19
C SER A 140 -46.59 0.06 -21.91
N LEU A 141 -46.10 -1.19 -21.97
CA LEU A 141 -45.47 -1.85 -20.81
C LEU A 141 -44.16 -1.17 -20.40
N VAL A 142 -43.34 -0.74 -21.37
CA VAL A 142 -42.12 0.03 -21.10
C VAL A 142 -42.47 1.39 -20.49
N GLN A 143 -43.51 2.06 -20.99
CA GLN A 143 -43.94 3.36 -20.47
C GLN A 143 -44.48 3.25 -19.04
N GLU A 144 -45.22 2.18 -18.71
CA GLU A 144 -45.74 1.94 -17.36
C GLU A 144 -44.62 1.66 -16.34
N HIS A 145 -43.51 1.07 -16.77
CA HIS A 145 -42.37 0.73 -15.89
C HIS A 145 -41.12 1.55 -16.18
N GLN A 146 -41.27 2.70 -16.84
CA GLN A 146 -40.14 3.55 -17.24
C GLN A 146 -39.33 4.02 -16.02
N ASP A 147 -39.98 4.44 -14.94
CA ASP A 147 -39.31 4.97 -13.75
C ASP A 147 -38.40 3.90 -13.12
N LYS A 148 -38.89 2.66 -12.99
CA LYS A 148 -38.11 1.54 -12.43
C LYS A 148 -36.93 1.15 -13.32
N LEU A 149 -37.07 1.30 -14.64
CA LEU A 149 -36.00 1.07 -15.61
C LEU A 149 -34.94 2.16 -15.51
N LEU A 150 -35.36 3.41 -15.31
CA LEU A 150 -34.45 4.53 -15.05
C LEU A 150 -33.69 4.31 -13.75
N ASP A 151 -34.38 3.97 -12.66
CA ASP A 151 -33.75 3.68 -11.36
C ASP A 151 -32.65 2.61 -11.50
N LEU A 152 -32.91 1.54 -12.27
CA LEU A 152 -31.93 0.48 -12.54
C LEU A 152 -30.70 0.98 -13.31
N LEU A 153 -30.92 1.87 -14.28
CA LEU A 153 -29.85 2.46 -15.10
C LEU A 153 -29.07 3.55 -14.36
N GLU A 154 -29.64 4.15 -13.33
CA GLU A 154 -28.98 5.16 -12.50
C GLU A 154 -28.09 4.56 -11.39
N ILE A 155 -28.24 3.26 -11.06
CA ILE A 155 -27.45 2.59 -10.01
C ILE A 155 -25.93 2.81 -10.16
N PRO A 156 -25.30 2.63 -11.33
CA PRO A 156 -23.86 2.82 -11.47
C PRO A 156 -23.42 4.26 -11.17
N GLN A 157 -24.17 5.24 -11.66
CA GLN A 157 -23.90 6.67 -11.45
C GLN A 157 -24.09 7.07 -9.99
N LEU A 158 -25.14 6.54 -9.36
CA LEU A 158 -25.39 6.74 -7.93
C LEU A 158 -24.25 6.15 -7.09
N MET A 159 -23.82 4.93 -7.42
CA MET A 159 -22.70 4.28 -6.73
C MET A 159 -21.39 5.05 -6.93
N GLU A 160 -21.09 5.53 -8.13
CA GLU A 160 -19.91 6.37 -8.39
C GLU A 160 -19.93 7.64 -7.53
N THR A 161 -21.11 8.26 -7.39
CA THR A 161 -21.31 9.45 -6.56
C THR A 161 -21.13 9.14 -5.07
N CYS A 162 -21.70 8.02 -4.58
CA CYS A 162 -21.50 7.55 -3.20
C CYS A 162 -20.02 7.31 -2.89
N VAL A 163 -19.30 6.63 -3.79
CA VAL A 163 -17.87 6.34 -3.64
C VAL A 163 -17.06 7.64 -3.61
N ARG A 164 -17.29 8.57 -4.54
CA ARG A 164 -16.60 9.88 -4.57
C ARG A 164 -16.80 10.70 -3.29
N ASN A 165 -17.99 10.59 -2.68
CA ASN A 165 -18.32 11.31 -1.44
C ASN A 165 -17.88 10.57 -0.17
N GLY A 166 -17.36 9.35 -0.26
CA GLY A 166 -16.93 8.53 0.89
C GLY A 166 -18.06 7.78 1.61
N TYR A 167 -19.25 7.71 1.01
CA TYR A 167 -20.41 6.95 1.49
C TYR A 167 -20.28 5.46 1.11
N TYR A 168 -19.29 4.78 1.72
CA TYR A 168 -18.92 3.40 1.37
C TYR A 168 -19.95 2.35 1.78
N GLN A 169 -20.76 2.62 2.80
CA GLN A 169 -21.79 1.68 3.26
C GLN A 169 -22.93 1.61 2.25
N GLU A 170 -23.41 2.76 1.80
CA GLU A 170 -24.47 2.93 0.81
C GLU A 170 -24.02 2.37 -0.56
N ALA A 171 -22.78 2.64 -0.97
CA ALA A 171 -22.19 2.05 -2.18
C ALA A 171 -22.18 0.51 -2.12
N MET A 172 -21.94 -0.07 -0.95
CA MET A 172 -21.94 -1.52 -0.78
C MET A 172 -23.34 -2.12 -0.80
N GLU A 173 -24.33 -1.42 -0.25
CA GLU A 173 -25.75 -1.83 -0.35
C GLU A 173 -26.23 -1.82 -1.81
N LEU A 174 -25.80 -0.86 -2.62
CA LEU A 174 -26.06 -0.82 -4.06
C LEU A 174 -25.41 -1.99 -4.80
N LEU A 175 -24.19 -2.38 -4.44
CA LEU A 175 -23.51 -3.55 -4.98
C LEU A 175 -24.29 -4.85 -4.67
N ASP A 176 -24.68 -5.03 -3.41
CA ASP A 176 -25.45 -6.20 -2.96
C ASP A 176 -26.81 -6.28 -3.68
N HIS A 177 -27.47 -5.13 -3.86
CA HIS A 177 -28.69 -5.02 -4.65
C HIS A 177 -28.47 -5.42 -6.11
N SER A 178 -27.45 -4.88 -6.77
CA SER A 178 -27.10 -5.18 -8.16
C SER A 178 -26.82 -6.68 -8.37
N ARG A 179 -26.08 -7.31 -7.45
CA ARG A 179 -25.82 -8.76 -7.47
C ARG A 179 -27.09 -9.58 -7.29
N THR A 180 -27.97 -9.16 -6.39
CA THR A 180 -29.27 -9.83 -6.17
C THR A 180 -30.18 -9.73 -7.40
N ILE A 181 -30.14 -8.62 -8.14
CA ILE A 181 -30.89 -8.46 -9.40
C ILE A 181 -30.29 -9.36 -10.48
N SER A 182 -28.96 -9.42 -10.62
CA SER A 182 -28.28 -10.30 -11.58
C SER A 182 -28.68 -11.77 -11.39
N GLN A 183 -28.69 -12.26 -10.15
CA GLN A 183 -29.11 -13.64 -9.83
C GLN A 183 -30.58 -13.93 -10.15
N ARG A 184 -31.46 -12.91 -10.08
CA ARG A 184 -32.88 -13.08 -10.40
C ARG A 184 -33.18 -13.02 -11.90
N TYR A 185 -32.34 -12.35 -12.67
CA TYR A 185 -32.57 -12.05 -14.08
C TYR A 185 -31.33 -12.34 -14.94
N GLU A 186 -30.81 -13.57 -14.85
CA GLU A 186 -29.56 -13.96 -15.53
C GLU A 186 -29.64 -13.82 -17.06
N ASP A 187 -30.82 -14.07 -17.65
CA ASP A 187 -31.05 -14.04 -19.09
C ASP A 187 -31.07 -12.62 -19.70
N VAL A 188 -31.10 -11.57 -18.87
CA VAL A 188 -31.24 -10.19 -19.34
C VAL A 188 -29.88 -9.51 -19.47
N VAL A 189 -29.43 -9.31 -20.72
CA VAL A 189 -28.12 -8.69 -21.04
C VAL A 189 -27.95 -7.31 -20.40
N LEU A 190 -29.00 -6.47 -20.40
CA LEU A 190 -28.95 -5.12 -19.81
C LEU A 190 -28.57 -5.15 -18.32
N VAL A 191 -29.12 -6.10 -17.56
CA VAL A 191 -28.81 -6.26 -16.13
C VAL A 191 -27.34 -6.64 -15.95
N GLN A 192 -26.82 -7.52 -16.80
CA GLN A 192 -25.42 -7.92 -16.75
C GLN A 192 -24.48 -6.77 -17.12
N ASP A 193 -24.87 -5.89 -18.03
CA ASP A 193 -24.11 -4.70 -18.37
C ASP A 193 -24.07 -3.69 -17.22
N VAL A 194 -25.21 -3.45 -16.54
CA VAL A 194 -25.28 -2.60 -15.34
C VAL A 194 -24.39 -3.16 -14.21
N VAL A 195 -24.43 -4.47 -13.97
CA VAL A 195 -23.59 -5.11 -12.94
C VAL A 195 -22.11 -4.96 -13.28
N ARG A 196 -21.74 -5.12 -14.55
CA ARG A 196 -20.34 -4.93 -15.00
C ARG A 196 -19.87 -3.49 -14.79
N GLU A 197 -20.74 -2.51 -15.01
CA GLU A 197 -20.43 -1.10 -14.75
C GLU A 197 -20.26 -0.82 -13.25
N VAL A 198 -21.14 -1.38 -12.41
CA VAL A 198 -21.05 -1.34 -10.94
C VAL A 198 -19.74 -1.99 -10.44
N GLU A 199 -19.34 -3.13 -11.01
CA GLU A 199 -18.05 -3.77 -10.73
C GLU A 199 -16.85 -2.92 -11.20
N GLY A 200 -17.01 -2.12 -12.25
CA GLY A 200 -16.03 -1.11 -12.66
C GLY A 200 -15.84 -0.03 -11.59
N VAL A 201 -16.93 0.46 -10.99
CA VAL A 201 -16.90 1.45 -9.90
C VAL A 201 -16.27 0.85 -8.62
N LEU A 202 -16.36 -0.46 -8.42
CA LEU A 202 -15.73 -1.15 -7.30
C LEU A 202 -14.20 -1.01 -7.29
N GLN A 203 -13.56 -0.98 -8.46
CA GLN A 203 -12.12 -0.73 -8.59
C GLN A 203 -11.73 0.68 -8.09
N LEU A 204 -12.58 1.67 -8.34
CA LEU A 204 -12.41 3.03 -7.84
C LEU A 204 -12.52 3.07 -6.30
N MET A 205 -13.53 2.40 -5.75
CA MET A 205 -13.71 2.28 -4.30
C MET A 205 -12.50 1.61 -3.63
N LEU A 206 -12.01 0.50 -4.19
CA LEU A 206 -10.81 -0.18 -3.71
C LEU A 206 -9.61 0.77 -3.67
N THR A 207 -9.38 1.52 -4.75
CA THR A 207 -8.26 2.47 -4.83
C THR A 207 -8.35 3.55 -3.75
N GLN A 208 -9.55 4.10 -3.49
CA GLN A 208 -9.77 5.09 -2.44
C GLN A 208 -9.60 4.51 -1.03
N LEU A 209 -10.12 3.32 -0.75
CA LEU A 209 -9.93 2.66 0.55
C LEU A 209 -8.44 2.37 0.81
N LEU A 210 -7.70 1.96 -0.22
CA LEU A 210 -6.25 1.76 -0.14
C LEU A 210 -5.49 3.08 0.08
N SER A 211 -5.96 4.21 -0.49
CA SER A 211 -5.36 5.52 -0.20
C SER A 211 -5.65 5.96 1.24
N LEU A 212 -6.87 5.73 1.74
CA LEU A 212 -7.23 6.02 3.14
C LEU A 212 -6.38 5.25 4.14
N LEU A 213 -6.02 4.00 3.85
CA LEU A 213 -5.08 3.23 4.69
C LEU A 213 -3.67 3.86 4.78
N ARG A 214 -3.26 4.64 3.77
CA ARG A 214 -1.97 5.34 3.74
C ARG A 214 -2.00 6.69 4.47
N GLU A 215 -3.16 7.17 4.88
CA GLU A 215 -3.31 8.42 5.62
C GLU A 215 -3.24 8.22 7.14
N PRO A 216 -2.91 9.26 7.93
CA PRO A 216 -2.94 9.17 9.39
C PRO A 216 -4.40 9.15 9.89
N ILE A 217 -5.00 7.96 9.93
CA ILE A 217 -6.38 7.75 10.38
C ILE A 217 -6.46 7.09 11.76
N LYS A 218 -7.55 7.37 12.49
CA LYS A 218 -7.81 6.77 13.81
C LYS A 218 -8.24 5.30 13.67
N LEU A 219 -7.95 4.51 14.71
CA LEU A 219 -8.28 3.08 14.77
C LEU A 219 -9.75 2.74 14.39
N PRO A 220 -10.79 3.47 14.81
CA PRO A 220 -12.17 3.13 14.44
C PRO A 220 -12.44 3.23 12.92
N THR A 221 -11.88 4.24 12.26
CA THR A 221 -12.00 4.42 10.80
C THR A 221 -11.19 3.35 10.06
N LEU A 222 -10.02 2.99 10.60
CA LEU A 222 -9.17 1.93 10.08
C LEU A 222 -9.90 0.57 10.10
N ILE A 223 -10.52 0.22 11.24
CA ILE A 223 -11.33 -1.00 11.37
C ILE A 223 -12.44 -1.00 10.33
N LYS A 224 -13.22 0.08 10.23
CA LYS A 224 -14.28 0.21 9.21
C LYS A 224 -13.77 0.02 7.78
N THR A 225 -12.63 0.65 7.45
CA THR A 225 -12.00 0.55 6.13
C THR A 225 -11.59 -0.89 5.82
N VAL A 226 -10.96 -1.58 6.77
CA VAL A 226 -10.60 -2.99 6.63
C VAL A 226 -11.85 -3.87 6.53
N THR A 227 -12.91 -3.59 7.28
CA THR A 227 -14.19 -4.28 7.16
C THR A 227 -14.80 -4.12 5.76
N PHE A 228 -14.77 -2.92 5.17
CA PHE A 228 -15.21 -2.71 3.80
C PHE A 228 -14.35 -3.49 2.80
N LEU A 229 -13.03 -3.51 2.97
CA LEU A 229 -12.12 -4.31 2.13
C LEU A 229 -12.39 -5.83 2.24
N ARG A 230 -12.72 -6.33 3.44
CA ARG A 230 -13.14 -7.73 3.63
C ARG A 230 -14.44 -8.04 2.91
N ARG A 231 -15.44 -7.16 3.00
CA ARG A 231 -16.75 -7.32 2.33
C ARG A 231 -16.67 -7.21 0.81
N LEU A 232 -15.68 -6.50 0.28
CA LEU A 232 -15.42 -6.43 -1.15
C LEU A 232 -14.95 -7.79 -1.73
N HIS A 233 -14.45 -8.71 -0.90
CA HIS A 233 -13.92 -10.02 -1.30
C HIS A 233 -12.84 -9.94 -2.41
N ALA A 234 -12.15 -8.80 -2.52
CA ALA A 234 -11.14 -8.55 -3.55
C ALA A 234 -9.73 -9.03 -3.15
N LEU A 235 -9.48 -9.25 -1.86
CA LEU A 235 -8.18 -9.60 -1.29
C LEU A 235 -8.36 -10.73 -0.27
N ASP A 236 -7.46 -11.69 -0.28
CA ASP A 236 -7.39 -12.71 0.78
C ASP A 236 -6.94 -12.08 2.10
N GLU A 237 -7.26 -12.72 3.24
CA GLU A 237 -6.93 -12.17 4.57
C GLU A 237 -5.41 -11.96 4.75
N ASN A 238 -4.58 -12.84 4.16
CA ASN A 238 -3.11 -12.67 4.18
C ASN A 238 -2.64 -11.50 3.30
N GLU A 239 -3.24 -11.35 2.11
CA GLU A 239 -2.92 -10.25 1.20
C GLU A 239 -3.36 -8.91 1.80
N LEU A 240 -4.54 -8.87 2.42
CA LEU A 240 -5.07 -7.70 3.12
C LEU A 240 -4.17 -7.32 4.30
N ALA A 241 -3.68 -8.30 5.08
CA ALA A 241 -2.71 -8.07 6.15
C ALA A 241 -1.39 -7.47 5.63
N LEU A 242 -0.87 -7.96 4.50
CA LEU A 242 0.34 -7.43 3.87
C LEU A 242 0.13 -6.02 3.28
N VAL A 243 -0.99 -5.80 2.59
CA VAL A 243 -1.37 -4.49 2.04
C VAL A 243 -1.56 -3.47 3.15
N PHE A 244 -2.12 -3.89 4.30
CA PHE A 244 -2.23 -3.08 5.49
C PHE A 244 -0.85 -2.65 6.01
N ILE A 245 0.05 -3.62 6.29
CA ILE A 245 1.41 -3.32 6.78
C ILE A 245 2.13 -2.42 5.78
N SER A 246 2.09 -2.73 4.49
CA SER A 246 2.74 -1.96 3.43
C SER A 246 2.21 -0.52 3.35
N SER A 247 0.89 -0.34 3.46
CA SER A 247 0.26 0.99 3.42
C SER A 247 0.62 1.84 4.64
N ARG A 248 0.60 1.26 5.84
CA ARG A 248 0.99 1.94 7.08
C ARG A 248 2.50 2.21 7.14
N TYR A 249 3.31 1.28 6.65
CA TYR A 249 4.75 1.48 6.54
C TYR A 249 5.11 2.56 5.52
N ARG A 250 4.35 2.66 4.42
CA ARG A 250 4.49 3.78 3.46
C ARG A 250 4.12 5.12 4.09
N ASN A 251 3.12 5.17 4.96
CA ASN A 251 2.80 6.35 5.76
C ASN A 251 3.99 6.73 6.67
N PHE A 252 4.55 5.77 7.40
CA PHE A 252 5.74 5.98 8.24
C PHE A 252 6.93 6.50 7.42
N LYS A 253 7.24 5.90 6.27
CA LYS A 253 8.30 6.39 5.38
C LYS A 253 8.04 7.80 4.84
N ALA A 254 6.79 8.14 4.55
CA ALA A 254 6.44 9.50 4.14
C ALA A 254 6.68 10.50 5.29
N GLN A 255 6.36 10.14 6.53
CA GLN A 255 6.68 10.97 7.71
C GLN A 255 8.19 11.12 7.92
N LEU A 256 8.94 10.04 7.72
CA LEU A 256 10.39 10.05 7.81
C LEU A 256 11.04 10.97 6.76
N ALA A 257 10.48 11.06 5.55
CA ALA A 257 10.96 11.94 4.49
C ALA A 257 10.96 13.43 4.91
N TYR A 258 10.05 13.86 5.80
CA TYR A 258 10.04 15.23 6.31
C TYR A 258 11.22 15.56 7.23
N ILE A 259 11.74 14.54 7.94
CA ILE A 259 12.85 14.69 8.89
C ILE A 259 14.21 14.59 8.17
N GLU A 260 14.27 14.13 6.92
CA GLU A 260 15.53 14.03 6.18
C GLU A 260 16.28 15.37 6.06
N ARG A 261 15.58 16.50 6.16
CA ARG A 261 16.18 17.84 6.20
C ARG A 261 17.05 18.09 7.43
N ASP A 262 16.76 17.39 8.52
CA ASP A 262 17.50 17.50 9.79
C ASP A 262 18.76 16.62 9.81
N LYS A 263 19.08 15.86 8.75
CA LYS A 263 20.28 15.00 8.67
C LYS A 263 21.60 15.76 8.90
N ALA A 264 21.61 17.08 8.76
CA ALA A 264 22.75 17.93 9.09
C ALA A 264 23.09 17.97 10.59
N ASP A 265 22.11 17.72 11.47
CA ASP A 265 22.29 17.59 12.91
C ASP A 265 21.93 16.16 13.34
N PRO A 266 22.93 15.26 13.47
CA PRO A 266 22.70 13.85 13.80
C PRO A 266 21.96 13.64 15.13
N VAL A 267 22.16 14.52 16.12
CA VAL A 267 21.50 14.42 17.44
C VAL A 267 20.02 14.71 17.30
N ARG A 268 19.67 15.82 16.66
CA ARG A 268 18.27 16.21 16.43
C ARG A 268 17.55 15.23 15.51
N TYR A 269 18.21 14.79 14.45
CA TYR A 269 17.69 13.79 13.53
C TYR A 269 17.35 12.48 14.26
N LEU A 270 18.29 11.95 15.04
CA LEU A 270 18.11 10.68 15.75
C LEU A 270 16.99 10.78 16.81
N ARG A 271 16.92 11.87 17.58
CA ARG A 271 15.81 12.07 18.54
C ARG A 271 14.43 12.05 17.87
N ARG A 272 14.27 12.81 16.78
CA ARG A 272 13.00 12.84 16.01
C ARG A 272 12.69 11.50 15.37
N TYR A 273 13.70 10.80 14.85
CA TYR A 273 13.55 9.44 14.31
C TYR A 273 13.00 8.48 15.37
N ILE A 274 13.57 8.49 16.58
CA ILE A 274 13.16 7.62 17.69
C ILE A 274 11.71 7.89 18.09
N ASP A 275 11.33 9.17 18.18
CA ASP A 275 9.96 9.53 18.54
C ASP A 275 8.95 9.05 17.49
N LEU A 276 9.22 9.27 16.19
CA LEU A 276 8.37 8.77 15.11
C LEU A 276 8.35 7.24 15.03
N PHE A 277 9.50 6.59 15.21
CA PHE A 277 9.60 5.14 15.22
C PHE A 277 8.73 4.57 16.35
N ARG A 278 8.87 5.12 17.57
CA ARG A 278 8.09 4.70 18.72
C ARG A 278 6.60 4.89 18.50
N GLU A 279 6.17 6.02 17.95
CA GLU A 279 4.74 6.29 17.70
C GLU A 279 4.19 5.39 16.58
N HIS A 280 4.77 5.45 15.38
CA HIS A 280 4.19 4.82 14.20
C HIS A 280 4.36 3.29 14.17
N VAL A 281 5.51 2.76 14.60
CA VAL A 281 5.73 1.30 14.59
C VAL A 281 4.92 0.65 15.71
N TYR A 282 4.85 1.28 16.88
CA TYR A 282 3.98 0.79 17.97
C TYR A 282 2.51 0.80 17.55
N ASP A 283 2.03 1.92 17.01
CA ASP A 283 0.65 2.04 16.53
C ASP A 283 0.34 1.03 15.43
N LEU A 284 1.26 0.80 14.50
CA LEU A 284 1.08 -0.20 13.44
C LEU A 284 0.94 -1.60 14.03
N ILE A 285 1.83 -1.99 14.96
CA ILE A 285 1.75 -3.30 15.60
C ILE A 285 0.46 -3.42 16.40
N ALA A 286 0.10 -2.41 17.21
CA ALA A 286 -1.14 -2.41 18.00
C ALA A 286 -2.40 -2.46 17.13
N GLN A 287 -2.44 -1.71 16.02
CA GLN A 287 -3.55 -1.73 15.08
C GLN A 287 -3.65 -3.07 14.37
N PHE A 288 -2.51 -3.64 13.94
CA PHE A 288 -2.47 -4.95 13.30
C PHE A 288 -2.95 -6.06 14.24
N THR A 289 -2.46 -6.06 15.49
CA THR A 289 -2.85 -7.03 16.51
C THR A 289 -4.31 -6.89 16.92
N THR A 290 -4.92 -5.72 16.75
CA THR A 290 -6.36 -5.54 16.99
C THR A 290 -7.22 -6.05 15.82
N ILE A 291 -6.71 -5.98 14.58
CA ILE A 291 -7.51 -6.22 13.37
C ILE A 291 -7.36 -7.63 12.81
N PHE A 292 -6.16 -8.23 12.89
CA PHE A 292 -5.80 -9.44 12.12
C PHE A 292 -5.38 -10.64 12.99
N LEU A 293 -5.36 -10.51 14.32
CA LEU A 293 -4.74 -11.52 15.21
C LEU A 293 -5.53 -12.82 15.34
N ASP A 294 -6.75 -12.85 14.84
CA ASP A 294 -7.59 -14.05 14.81
C ASP A 294 -7.07 -15.13 13.84
N SER A 295 -6.12 -14.79 12.94
CA SER A 295 -5.52 -15.73 11.99
C SER A 295 -4.05 -16.01 12.33
N PRO A 296 -3.64 -17.26 12.62
CA PRO A 296 -2.25 -17.57 13.00
C PRO A 296 -1.25 -17.32 11.87
N ASN A 297 -1.68 -17.36 10.61
CA ASN A 297 -0.81 -17.13 9.46
C ASN A 297 -0.39 -15.66 9.32
N THR A 298 -1.19 -14.71 9.84
CA THR A 298 -0.89 -13.28 9.76
C THR A 298 0.15 -12.84 10.79
N ALA A 299 0.35 -13.63 11.86
CA ALA A 299 1.35 -13.37 12.90
C ALA A 299 2.79 -13.35 12.36
N ILE A 300 3.07 -14.15 11.32
CA ILE A 300 4.40 -14.20 10.67
C ILE A 300 4.70 -12.86 9.98
N HIS A 301 3.70 -12.24 9.37
CA HIS A 301 3.86 -10.97 8.67
C HIS A 301 4.23 -9.84 9.63
N ILE A 302 3.59 -9.77 10.80
CA ILE A 302 3.92 -8.74 11.79
C ILE A 302 5.28 -8.98 12.45
N ALA A 303 5.66 -10.23 12.71
CA ALA A 303 6.98 -10.57 13.24
C ALA A 303 8.10 -10.20 12.24
N SER A 304 7.90 -10.53 10.95
CA SER A 304 8.83 -10.15 9.88
C SER A 304 8.96 -8.63 9.74
N PHE A 305 7.83 -7.91 9.76
CA PHE A 305 7.81 -6.45 9.75
C PHE A 305 8.55 -5.85 10.94
N ALA A 306 8.25 -6.32 12.16
CA ALA A 306 8.88 -5.82 13.38
C ALA A 306 10.39 -6.04 13.37
N SER A 307 10.84 -7.23 12.94
CA SER A 307 12.27 -7.54 12.78
C SER A 307 12.95 -6.62 11.76
N GLN A 308 12.31 -6.37 10.61
CA GLN A 308 12.82 -5.43 9.62
C GLN A 308 12.91 -4.00 10.17
N ALA A 309 11.85 -3.51 10.83
CA ALA A 309 11.81 -2.16 11.38
C ALA A 309 12.90 -1.95 12.45
N VAL A 310 13.09 -2.94 13.34
CA VAL A 310 14.17 -2.92 14.34
C VAL A 310 15.54 -2.97 13.67
N SER A 311 15.72 -3.79 12.63
CA SER A 311 16.98 -3.87 11.89
C SER A 311 17.32 -2.54 11.21
N GLU A 312 16.34 -1.85 10.64
CA GLU A 312 16.51 -0.51 10.06
C GLU A 312 16.89 0.53 11.13
N LEU A 313 16.26 0.50 12.31
CA LEU A 313 16.62 1.35 13.44
C LEU A 313 18.07 1.07 13.91
N VAL A 314 18.44 -0.20 14.09
CA VAL A 314 19.77 -0.60 14.55
C VAL A 314 20.84 -0.16 13.54
N ASN A 315 20.61 -0.37 12.24
CA ASN A 315 21.52 0.10 11.18
C ASN A 315 21.70 1.62 11.19
N LEU A 316 20.62 2.36 11.42
CA LEU A 316 20.67 3.82 11.55
C LEU A 316 21.48 4.23 12.78
N VAL A 317 21.27 3.59 13.93
CA VAL A 317 22.05 3.83 15.15
C VAL A 317 23.54 3.54 14.91
N TRP A 318 23.88 2.43 14.26
CA TRP A 318 25.26 2.10 13.88
C TRP A 318 25.93 3.16 12.99
N THR A 319 25.15 3.82 12.13
CA THR A 319 25.68 4.84 11.21
C THR A 319 25.79 6.21 11.88
N CYS A 320 24.82 6.58 12.72
CA CYS A 320 24.76 7.90 13.34
C CYS A 320 25.60 8.02 14.62
N VAL A 321 25.63 7.00 15.49
CA VAL A 321 26.31 7.08 16.80
C VAL A 321 27.79 7.47 16.71
N PRO A 322 28.60 6.95 15.76
CA PRO A 322 29.99 7.38 15.63
C PRO A 322 30.16 8.89 15.36
N GLN A 323 29.18 9.52 14.71
CA GLN A 323 29.18 10.96 14.43
C GLN A 323 28.93 11.81 15.68
N LEU A 324 28.41 11.21 16.76
CA LEU A 324 28.15 11.86 18.04
C LEU A 324 29.33 11.74 19.03
N SER A 325 30.46 11.16 18.61
CA SER A 325 31.64 10.92 19.48
C SER A 325 32.15 12.16 20.21
N ALA A 326 31.89 13.37 19.70
CA ALA A 326 32.30 14.62 20.34
C ALA A 326 31.44 15.03 21.56
N ASP A 327 30.22 14.51 21.70
CA ASP A 327 29.29 14.91 22.79
C ASP A 327 28.71 13.68 23.52
N ALA A 328 29.44 13.26 24.56
CA ALA A 328 29.05 12.15 25.44
C ALA A 328 27.72 12.40 26.17
N ALA A 329 27.33 13.65 26.43
CA ALA A 329 26.06 13.96 27.09
C ALA A 329 24.87 13.72 26.15
N SER A 330 24.99 14.14 24.88
CA SER A 330 23.99 13.83 23.86
C SER A 330 23.89 12.33 23.59
N MET A 331 25.01 11.60 23.54
CA MET A 331 25.02 10.13 23.43
C MET A 331 24.25 9.46 24.58
N SER A 332 24.53 9.86 25.83
CA SER A 332 23.85 9.33 27.02
C SER A 332 22.34 9.63 26.98
N SER A 333 21.96 10.87 26.64
CA SER A 333 20.55 11.25 26.50
C SER A 333 19.82 10.43 25.43
N ILE A 334 20.45 10.14 24.29
CA ILE A 334 19.86 9.35 23.22
C ILE A 334 19.75 7.87 23.61
N LEU A 335 20.77 7.30 24.27
CA LEU A 335 20.71 5.94 24.77
C LEU A 335 19.55 5.76 25.77
N ILE A 336 19.32 6.74 26.64
CA ILE A 336 18.17 6.76 27.55
C ILE A 336 16.84 6.78 26.77
N GLN A 337 16.72 7.65 25.76
CA GLN A 337 15.52 7.74 24.92
C GLN A 337 15.25 6.44 24.16
N LEU A 338 16.30 5.80 23.60
CA LEU A 338 16.23 4.49 22.96
C LEU A 338 15.87 3.38 23.96
N GLY A 339 16.39 3.45 25.18
CA GLY A 339 16.04 2.53 26.26
C GLY A 339 14.55 2.61 26.62
N TYR A 340 14.00 3.83 26.78
CA TYR A 340 12.55 4.01 26.96
C TYR A 340 11.75 3.55 25.75
N CYS A 341 12.26 3.75 24.54
CA CYS A 341 11.67 3.22 23.32
C CYS A 341 11.61 1.69 23.38
N ALA A 342 12.74 0.99 23.57
CA ALA A 342 12.79 -0.46 23.69
C ALA A 342 11.86 -0.99 24.80
N MET A 343 11.83 -0.34 25.96
CA MET A 343 10.94 -0.67 27.07
C MET A 343 9.45 -0.57 26.71
N SER A 344 9.07 0.35 25.81
CA SER A 344 7.68 0.44 25.35
C SER A 344 7.28 -0.75 24.46
N PHE A 345 8.22 -1.28 23.67
CA PHE A 345 8.00 -2.43 22.78
C PHE A 345 8.04 -3.78 23.50
N THR A 346 8.68 -3.88 24.68
CA THR A 346 8.65 -5.12 25.46
C THR A 346 7.22 -5.50 25.90
N ARG A 347 6.32 -4.51 26.05
CA ARG A 347 4.88 -4.74 26.30
C ARG A 347 4.19 -5.49 25.15
N VAL A 348 4.74 -5.39 23.95
CA VAL A 348 4.24 -6.03 22.72
C VAL A 348 5.11 -7.27 22.38
N GLY A 349 5.98 -7.70 23.29
CA GLY A 349 6.83 -8.88 23.12
C GLY A 349 8.09 -8.67 22.27
N LEU A 350 8.49 -7.42 22.03
CA LEU A 350 9.68 -7.07 21.25
C LEU A 350 10.74 -6.44 22.16
N ASP A 351 11.83 -7.17 22.43
CA ASP A 351 12.99 -6.62 23.13
C ASP A 351 14.19 -6.52 22.18
N PHE A 352 14.62 -5.29 21.93
CA PHE A 352 15.77 -4.96 21.09
C PHE A 352 16.81 -4.11 21.83
N ALA A 353 16.68 -3.94 23.16
CA ALA A 353 17.64 -3.18 23.95
C ALA A 353 19.10 -3.70 23.83
N PRO A 354 19.36 -5.02 23.79
CA PRO A 354 20.73 -5.54 23.64
C PRO A 354 21.39 -5.14 22.31
N LEU A 355 20.61 -5.06 21.23
CA LEU A 355 21.12 -4.71 19.88
C LEU A 355 21.53 -3.24 19.77
N ILE A 356 20.95 -2.38 20.61
CA ILE A 356 21.24 -0.95 20.62
C ILE A 356 22.49 -0.65 21.46
N ALA A 357 22.74 -1.38 22.54
CA ALA A 357 23.80 -1.05 23.50
C ALA A 357 25.22 -1.14 22.89
N GLU A 358 25.45 -2.07 21.96
CA GLU A 358 26.76 -2.33 21.35
C GLU A 358 27.36 -1.12 20.60
N PRO A 359 26.65 -0.43 19.68
CA PRO A 359 27.19 0.75 19.00
C PRO A 359 27.62 1.90 19.93
N PHE A 360 26.90 2.09 21.04
CA PHE A 360 27.28 3.11 22.04
C PHE A 360 28.51 2.68 22.83
N ALA A 361 28.59 1.40 23.21
CA ALA A 361 29.74 0.86 23.93
C ALA A 361 31.03 0.94 23.08
N SER A 362 30.96 0.54 21.81
CA SER A 362 32.11 0.57 20.89
C SER A 362 32.58 1.99 20.60
N THR A 363 31.66 2.93 20.37
CA THR A 363 31.99 4.34 20.11
C THR A 363 32.58 5.02 21.35
N SER A 364 32.02 4.76 22.54
CA SER A 364 32.55 5.31 23.80
C SER A 364 33.95 4.78 24.10
N PHE A 365 34.18 3.48 23.87
CA PHE A 365 35.50 2.87 23.99
C PHE A 365 36.51 3.47 22.99
N SER A 366 36.13 3.58 21.71
CA SER A 366 37.03 4.15 20.70
C SER A 366 37.36 5.62 20.98
N THR A 367 36.40 6.40 21.48
CA THR A 367 36.60 7.81 21.84
C THR A 367 37.55 7.92 23.01
N PHE A 368 37.35 7.12 24.06
CA PHE A 368 38.27 7.02 25.20
C PHE A 368 39.69 6.67 24.76
N CYS A 369 39.86 5.62 23.94
CA CYS A 369 41.17 5.20 23.45
C CYS A 369 41.86 6.30 22.63
N HIS A 370 41.11 7.03 21.81
CA HIS A 370 41.61 8.14 21.01
C HIS A 370 42.05 9.34 21.87
N GLU A 371 41.24 9.75 22.86
CA GLU A 371 41.58 10.86 23.76
C GLU A 371 42.84 10.57 24.59
N ILE A 372 42.94 9.36 25.14
CA ILE A 372 44.12 8.93 25.90
C ILE A 372 45.36 8.82 25.01
N SER A 373 45.23 8.24 23.80
CA SER A 373 46.35 8.15 22.85
C SER A 373 46.85 9.52 22.40
N ASN A 374 45.94 10.48 22.22
CA ASN A 374 46.29 11.86 21.88
C ASN A 374 47.02 12.54 23.04
N ALA A 375 46.57 12.35 24.28
CA ALA A 375 47.24 12.88 25.47
C ALA A 375 48.68 12.33 25.60
N SER A 376 48.86 11.02 25.46
CA SER A 376 50.17 10.37 25.45
C SER A 376 51.06 10.87 24.28
N ARG A 377 50.46 11.16 23.11
CA ARG A 377 51.18 11.74 21.95
C ARG A 377 51.65 13.17 22.22
N GLU A 378 50.79 14.03 22.75
CA GLU A 378 51.14 15.41 23.10
C GLU A 378 52.28 15.47 24.12
N LEU A 379 52.25 14.59 25.13
CA LEU A 379 53.35 14.46 26.09
C LEU A 379 54.65 14.04 25.40
N ARG A 380 54.61 13.02 24.54
CA ARG A 380 55.80 12.54 23.82
C ARG A 380 56.38 13.60 22.89
N GLU A 381 55.53 14.30 22.13
CA GLU A 381 55.95 15.39 21.24
C GLU A 381 56.61 16.52 22.03
N LEU A 382 56.03 16.92 23.16
CA LEU A 382 56.62 17.93 24.05
C LEU A 382 58.00 17.49 24.57
N LEU A 383 58.14 16.23 24.99
CA LEU A 383 59.41 15.68 25.47
C LEU A 383 60.45 15.56 24.35
N GLU A 384 60.06 15.16 23.14
CA GLU A 384 60.94 15.10 21.98
C GLU A 384 61.37 16.49 21.47
N GLU A 385 60.45 17.46 21.40
CA GLU A 385 60.81 18.82 21.04
C GLU A 385 61.76 19.41 22.07
N SER A 386 61.54 19.11 23.35
CA SER A 386 62.45 19.52 24.40
C SER A 386 63.83 18.89 24.27
N SER A 387 63.91 17.60 23.91
CA SER A 387 65.17 16.89 23.70
C SER A 387 65.94 17.51 22.52
N LYS A 388 65.27 17.71 21.37
CA LYS A 388 65.80 18.35 20.15
C LYS A 388 66.28 19.78 20.39
N LEU A 389 65.52 20.59 21.14
CA LEU A 389 65.87 21.98 21.47
C LEU A 389 66.81 22.09 22.69
N LEU A 390 67.21 20.96 23.28
CA LEU A 390 68.08 20.87 24.46
C LEU A 390 67.63 21.78 25.63
N ARG A 391 66.33 22.07 25.75
CA ARG A 391 65.81 22.94 26.82
C ARG A 391 66.00 22.25 28.18
N PRO A 392 66.44 22.97 29.23
CA PRO A 392 66.71 22.36 30.52
C PRO A 392 65.41 21.86 31.17
N PRO A 393 65.41 20.70 31.85
CA PRO A 393 64.24 20.15 32.53
C PRO A 393 63.58 21.12 33.53
N SER A 394 64.38 22.01 34.13
CA SER A 394 63.92 23.07 35.05
C SER A 394 63.03 24.13 34.42
N GLN A 395 62.97 24.23 33.08
CA GLN A 395 62.10 25.17 32.36
C GLN A 395 60.84 24.52 31.80
N ILE A 396 60.76 23.19 31.80
CA ILE A 396 59.69 22.43 31.11
C ILE A 396 58.88 21.61 32.10
N LEU A 397 59.56 20.87 32.97
CA LEU A 397 58.90 19.96 33.89
C LEU A 397 58.33 20.67 35.11
N ILE A 398 58.89 21.82 35.52
CA ILE A 398 58.54 22.49 36.78
C ILE A 398 58.32 23.99 36.55
N THR A 399 57.34 24.56 37.25
CA THR A 399 57.08 26.01 37.32
C THR A 399 58.15 26.76 38.12
N ALA A 400 58.46 28.01 37.75
CA ALA A 400 59.56 28.78 38.35
C ALA A 400 59.47 28.88 39.89
N ASP A 401 58.26 29.02 40.44
CA ASP A 401 58.02 29.17 41.88
C ASP A 401 58.34 27.88 42.67
N HIS A 402 58.03 26.72 42.08
CA HIS A 402 58.27 25.42 42.69
C HIS A 402 59.69 24.91 42.46
N LEU A 403 60.37 25.38 41.42
CA LEU A 403 61.77 25.08 41.17
C LEU A 403 62.66 25.46 42.37
N SER A 404 62.47 26.67 42.92
CA SER A 404 63.22 27.14 44.10
C SER A 404 63.05 26.22 45.32
N ARG A 405 61.86 25.65 45.52
CA ARG A 405 61.56 24.77 46.66
C ARG A 405 62.18 23.39 46.48
N VAL A 406 62.12 22.82 45.27
CA VAL A 406 62.74 21.53 44.94
C VAL A 406 64.26 21.61 45.01
N LEU A 407 64.86 22.74 44.63
CA LEU A 407 66.30 22.94 44.73
C LEU A 407 66.78 23.17 46.16
N ALA A 408 65.96 23.79 47.01
CA ALA A 408 66.25 24.04 48.42
C ALA A 408 65.96 22.83 49.34
N ALA A 409 65.33 21.77 48.84
CA ALA A 409 65.02 20.58 49.64
C ALA A 409 66.29 19.83 50.09
N GLU A 410 66.28 19.37 51.35
CA GLU A 410 67.37 18.61 51.98
C GLU A 410 67.45 17.17 51.46
N THR A 411 66.32 16.58 51.04
CA THR A 411 66.22 15.22 50.52
C THR A 411 65.92 15.20 49.02
N SER A 412 66.40 14.16 48.33
CA SER A 412 65.99 13.81 46.96
C SER A 412 65.62 12.32 46.93
N PRO A 413 64.34 11.96 46.75
CA PRO A 413 63.22 12.82 46.34
C PRO A 413 62.79 13.87 47.40
N PRO A 414 62.29 15.04 46.97
CA PRO A 414 61.75 16.06 47.88
C PRO A 414 60.45 15.56 48.51
N ASN A 415 60.19 15.87 49.79
CA ASN A 415 58.91 15.61 50.44
C ASN A 415 57.82 16.49 49.78
N LEU A 416 57.19 15.97 48.73
CA LEU A 416 56.07 16.60 48.06
C LEU A 416 54.81 16.37 48.93
N PRO A 417 53.87 17.33 49.00
CA PRO A 417 52.61 17.10 49.67
C PRO A 417 51.79 16.03 48.93
N ASP A 418 51.17 15.10 49.66
CA ASP A 418 50.37 13.97 49.14
C ASP A 418 49.09 14.40 48.39
N SER A 419 48.89 15.70 48.14
CA SER A 419 47.73 16.24 47.41
C SER A 419 48.01 16.34 45.91
N ILE A 420 47.01 15.98 45.10
CA ILE A 420 47.00 16.16 43.64
C ILE A 420 47.27 17.60 43.19
N ASP A 421 47.05 18.59 44.07
CA ASP A 421 47.36 20.00 43.80
C ASP A 421 48.84 20.23 43.48
N ALA A 422 49.72 19.34 43.97
CA ALA A 422 51.14 19.37 43.68
C ALA A 422 51.45 19.11 42.19
N VAL A 423 50.57 18.41 41.45
CA VAL A 423 50.72 18.17 40.00
C VAL A 423 50.67 19.49 39.21
N ARG A 424 49.96 20.52 39.69
CA ARG A 424 49.92 21.85 39.05
C ARG A 424 51.31 22.46 38.90
N SER A 425 52.23 22.11 39.80
CA SER A 425 53.62 22.58 39.73
C SER A 425 54.42 21.96 38.58
N PHE A 426 53.88 20.91 37.95
CA PHE A 426 54.44 20.19 36.81
C PHE A 426 53.53 20.30 35.56
N PRO A 427 53.69 21.33 34.71
CA PRO A 427 52.74 21.62 33.63
C PRO A 427 52.48 20.46 32.63
N PRO A 428 53.48 19.69 32.17
CA PRO A 428 53.25 18.57 31.26
C PRO A 428 52.44 17.43 31.90
N LEU A 429 52.69 17.15 33.18
CA LEU A 429 51.94 16.14 33.94
C LEU A 429 50.52 16.61 34.25
N ALA A 430 50.34 17.89 34.57
CA ALA A 430 49.02 18.48 34.78
C ALA A 430 48.17 18.45 33.50
N ALA A 431 48.77 18.73 32.34
CA ALA A 431 48.09 18.64 31.05
C ALA A 431 47.63 17.21 30.77
N LEU A 432 48.50 16.21 30.99
CA LEU A 432 48.15 14.79 30.84
C LEU A 432 47.03 14.37 31.80
N VAL A 433 47.14 14.70 33.09
CA VAL A 433 46.12 14.37 34.09
C VAL A 433 44.77 15.00 33.73
N ASN A 434 44.74 16.26 33.29
CA ASN A 434 43.51 16.91 32.86
C ASN A 434 42.90 16.23 31.63
N ALA A 435 43.73 15.81 30.66
CA ALA A 435 43.26 15.07 29.48
C ALA A 435 42.66 13.71 29.87
N HIS A 436 43.33 12.95 30.75
CA HIS A 436 42.78 11.70 31.28
C HIS A 436 41.47 11.93 32.06
N LEU A 437 41.40 12.96 32.91
CA LEU A 437 40.18 13.28 33.66
C LEU A 437 39.01 13.67 32.74
N ASN A 438 39.28 14.41 31.66
CA ASN A 438 38.25 14.71 30.66
C ASN A 438 37.74 13.43 29.99
N ALA A 439 38.65 12.52 29.60
CA ALA A 439 38.27 11.24 29.01
C ALA A 439 37.47 10.35 29.99
N LEU A 440 37.86 10.32 31.26
CA LEU A 440 37.13 9.60 32.31
C LEU A 440 35.75 10.22 32.58
N ASN A 441 35.63 11.55 32.53
CA ASN A 441 34.34 12.25 32.69
C ASN A 441 33.38 11.94 31.54
N SER A 442 33.87 11.93 30.31
CA SER A 442 33.10 11.52 29.12
C SER A 442 32.67 10.05 29.24
N LEU A 443 33.57 9.16 29.65
CA LEU A 443 33.28 7.73 29.85
C LEU A 443 32.26 7.49 30.97
N ARG A 444 32.29 8.29 32.05
CA ARG A 444 31.36 8.16 33.19
C ARG A 444 29.90 8.36 32.79
N LEU A 445 29.63 9.18 31.78
CA LEU A 445 28.27 9.41 31.27
C LEU A 445 27.69 8.18 30.57
N LEU A 446 28.55 7.28 30.08
CA LEU A 446 28.17 6.07 29.35
C LEU A 446 29.25 4.99 29.55
N ALA A 447 29.27 4.39 30.73
CA ALA A 447 30.28 3.38 31.10
C ALA A 447 29.85 1.97 30.66
N PRO A 448 30.46 1.38 29.62
CA PRO A 448 30.10 0.04 29.16
C PRO A 448 30.69 -1.02 30.08
N LEU A 449 29.84 -1.71 30.85
CA LEU A 449 30.26 -2.79 31.76
C LEU A 449 30.91 -3.96 31.00
N ASN A 450 30.44 -4.21 29.78
CA ASN A 450 30.90 -5.30 28.90
C ASN A 450 32.37 -5.14 28.50
N LEU A 451 32.85 -3.88 28.40
CA LEU A 451 34.19 -3.53 27.94
C LEU A 451 35.11 -3.11 29.11
N ARG A 452 34.65 -3.24 30.35
CA ARG A 452 35.38 -2.83 31.55
C ARG A 452 36.83 -3.33 31.54
N SER A 453 37.05 -4.64 31.40
CA SER A 453 38.41 -5.23 31.39
C SER A 453 39.31 -4.67 30.27
N GLN A 454 38.74 -4.41 29.09
CA GLN A 454 39.48 -3.84 27.96
C GLN A 454 39.88 -2.38 28.22
N ILE A 455 38.97 -1.59 28.83
CA ILE A 455 39.24 -0.20 29.23
C ILE A 455 40.37 -0.14 30.26
N PHE A 456 40.32 -0.99 31.30
CA PHE A 456 41.37 -1.06 32.32
C PHE A 456 42.73 -1.47 31.73
N THR A 457 42.73 -2.47 30.84
CA THR A 457 43.95 -2.93 30.18
C THR A 457 44.55 -1.82 29.32
N PHE A 458 43.74 -1.18 28.48
CA PHE A 458 44.21 -0.10 27.60
C PHE A 458 44.75 1.10 28.40
N HIS A 459 44.02 1.54 29.42
CA HIS A 459 44.46 2.65 30.29
C HIS A 459 45.79 2.32 30.98
N SER A 460 45.94 1.10 31.48
CA SER A 460 47.18 0.66 32.16
C SER A 460 48.35 0.53 31.21
N THR A 461 48.14 0.02 29.99
CA THR A 461 49.19 -0.05 28.95
C THR A 461 49.59 1.34 28.45
N SER A 462 48.65 2.29 28.33
CA SER A 462 48.96 3.68 27.99
C SER A 462 49.81 4.34 29.09
N LEU A 463 49.43 4.21 30.37
CA LEU A 463 50.24 4.71 31.49
C LEU A 463 51.63 4.05 31.56
N ALA A 464 51.73 2.76 31.23
CA ALA A 464 53.03 2.09 31.13
C ALA A 464 53.89 2.65 29.98
N SER A 465 53.30 2.93 28.82
CA SER A 465 53.99 3.57 27.68
C SER A 465 54.47 4.99 28.03
N ASP A 466 53.66 5.78 28.73
CA ASP A 466 54.03 7.11 29.20
C ASP A 466 55.13 7.05 30.26
N SER A 467 55.09 6.04 31.14
CA SER A 467 56.15 5.75 32.12
C SER A 467 57.49 5.47 31.42
N VAL A 468 57.49 4.63 30.38
CA VAL A 468 58.70 4.35 29.57
C VAL A 468 59.21 5.62 28.88
N THR A 469 58.32 6.43 28.31
CA THR A 469 58.69 7.67 27.62
C THR A 469 59.32 8.68 28.60
N LEU A 470 58.76 8.81 29.80
CA LEU A 470 59.32 9.64 30.87
C LEU A 470 60.68 9.11 31.34
N LEU A 471 60.81 7.80 31.54
CA LEU A 471 62.05 7.17 31.95
C LEU A 471 63.16 7.37 30.91
N GLN A 472 62.87 7.18 29.62
CA GLN A 472 63.81 7.47 28.53
C GLN A 472 64.25 8.94 28.53
N TYR A 473 63.32 9.87 28.75
CA TYR A 473 63.64 11.29 28.87
C TYR A 473 64.56 11.57 30.08
N PHE A 474 64.29 10.94 31.23
CA PHE A 474 65.11 11.08 32.43
C PHE A 474 66.53 10.51 32.26
N PHE A 475 66.67 9.34 31.62
CA PHE A 475 67.97 8.75 31.28
C PHE A 475 68.77 9.65 30.33
N LEU A 476 68.17 10.08 29.21
CA LEU A 476 68.82 10.93 28.22
C LEU A 476 69.35 12.22 28.87
N ARG A 477 68.59 12.84 29.78
CA ARG A 477 69.00 14.07 30.47
C ARG A 477 69.98 13.86 31.62
N SER A 478 70.04 12.67 32.20
CA SER A 478 71.07 12.29 33.18
C SER A 478 72.43 12.06 32.47
N GLU A 479 72.42 11.34 31.35
CA GLU A 479 73.62 10.88 30.61
C GLU A 479 74.16 11.86 29.56
N GLU A 480 73.34 12.69 28.88
CA GLU A 480 73.85 13.72 27.93
C GLU A 480 74.80 14.75 28.60
N SER A 481 74.88 14.76 29.93
CA SER A 481 75.86 15.54 30.69
C SER A 481 77.23 14.86 30.86
N VAL A 482 77.37 13.57 30.52
CA VAL A 482 78.55 12.73 30.79
C VAL A 482 79.36 12.48 29.51
N ASP A 483 78.75 12.11 28.39
CA ASP A 483 79.51 11.58 27.24
C ASP A 483 80.04 12.61 26.24
N ARG A 484 79.40 13.79 26.09
CA ARG A 484 79.92 14.83 25.17
C ARG A 484 81.21 15.51 25.67
N LEU A 485 81.64 15.23 26.90
CA LEU A 485 82.92 15.70 27.45
C LEU A 485 84.04 14.66 27.29
N GLN A 486 83.72 13.38 27.04
CA GLN A 486 84.75 12.35 26.84
C GLN A 486 85.15 12.20 25.37
N GLU A 487 84.23 12.39 24.42
CA GLU A 487 84.56 12.31 22.99
C GLU A 487 85.29 13.56 22.46
N GLY A 488 85.26 14.69 23.19
CA GLY A 488 86.00 15.90 22.83
C GLY A 488 87.53 15.78 22.92
N ASN A 489 88.05 14.69 23.53
CA ASN A 489 89.47 14.50 23.79
C ASN A 489 90.12 13.33 23.04
N ARG A 490 89.41 12.68 22.11
CA ARG A 490 90.00 11.69 21.20
C ARG A 490 89.79 12.09 19.74
N GLU A 491 90.86 12.72 19.23
CA GLU A 491 91.34 12.77 17.85
C GLU A 491 90.33 12.91 16.68
N ARG A 492 90.55 14.02 15.97
CA ARG A 492 89.92 14.46 14.71
C ARG A 492 90.13 13.46 13.56
N SER A 493 89.10 13.23 12.75
CA SER A 493 89.27 13.09 11.30
C SER A 493 88.01 13.48 10.48
N SER A 494 88.25 14.36 9.51
CA SER A 494 87.55 14.68 8.24
C SER A 494 86.02 14.64 8.09
N HIS A 495 85.46 15.85 7.92
CA HIS A 495 84.43 16.27 6.94
C HIS A 495 83.29 15.32 6.51
N THR A 496 82.06 15.71 6.86
CA THR A 496 80.96 15.88 5.88
C THR A 496 79.95 16.88 6.41
N ARG A 497 79.63 17.89 5.59
CA ARG A 497 78.83 19.07 5.91
C ARG A 497 77.34 18.73 5.70
N THR A 498 76.52 18.80 6.74
CA THR A 498 75.07 19.00 6.62
C THR A 498 74.69 20.34 7.26
N THR A 499 73.99 21.15 6.47
CA THR A 499 73.76 22.57 6.68
C THR A 499 72.32 22.83 7.13
N SER A 500 72.03 22.74 8.43
CA SER A 500 70.82 23.39 8.99
C SER A 500 70.76 23.54 10.52
N ALA A 501 71.69 22.98 11.30
CA ALA A 501 71.71 23.16 12.77
C ALA A 501 72.95 23.84 13.42
N PRO A 502 73.99 24.34 12.70
CA PRO A 502 75.25 24.67 13.39
C PRO A 502 75.20 25.97 14.19
N ARG A 503 74.30 26.91 13.91
CA ARG A 503 74.37 28.25 14.53
C ARG A 503 73.87 28.26 15.98
N LEU A 504 72.81 27.53 16.31
CA LEU A 504 72.27 27.44 17.67
C LEU A 504 73.18 26.60 18.58
N ASP A 505 73.70 25.49 18.05
CA ASP A 505 74.67 24.63 18.73
C ASP A 505 76.02 25.33 18.99
N LEU A 506 76.51 26.15 18.04
CA LEU A 506 77.73 26.93 18.21
C LEU A 506 77.55 28.11 19.18
N LEU A 507 76.38 28.78 19.18
CA LEU A 507 76.05 29.84 20.13
C LEU A 507 75.95 29.28 21.56
N ARG A 508 75.38 28.07 21.70
CA ARG A 508 75.27 27.41 23.00
C ARG A 508 76.58 26.83 23.50
N ARG A 509 77.38 26.17 22.65
CA ARG A 509 78.74 25.74 23.01
C ARG A 509 79.55 26.92 23.55
N ASN A 510 79.43 28.11 22.96
CA ASN A 510 80.07 29.31 23.50
C ASN A 510 79.49 29.70 24.87
N SER A 511 78.17 29.68 25.07
CA SER A 511 77.56 30.01 26.37
C SER A 511 77.84 28.99 27.48
N GLU A 512 77.88 27.69 27.18
CA GLU A 512 78.15 26.63 28.16
C GLU A 512 79.65 26.51 28.46
N VAL A 513 80.53 26.78 27.48
CA VAL A 513 81.99 26.90 27.68
C VAL A 513 82.34 28.15 28.50
N GLN A 514 81.55 29.22 28.44
CA GLN A 514 81.71 30.43 29.28
C GLN A 514 81.20 30.29 30.72
N MET A 515 80.44 29.23 31.05
CA MET A 515 79.99 28.96 32.42
C MET A 515 81.13 28.39 33.27
N THR A 516 81.26 28.86 34.50
CA THR A 516 82.20 28.30 35.49
C THR A 516 81.89 26.81 35.75
N PRO A 517 82.89 25.97 36.09
CA PRO A 517 82.66 24.55 36.39
C PRO A 517 81.61 24.35 37.49
N GLU A 518 81.54 25.27 38.46
CA GLU A 518 80.52 25.30 39.51
C GLU A 518 79.11 25.56 38.98
N ALA A 519 78.94 26.51 38.03
CA ALA A 519 77.64 26.80 37.43
C ALA A 519 77.12 25.64 36.56
N ARG A 520 78.02 24.87 35.94
CA ARG A 520 77.66 23.63 35.22
C ARG A 520 77.24 22.51 36.18
N ALA A 521 77.97 22.34 37.27
CA ALA A 521 77.61 21.38 38.33
C ALA A 521 76.26 21.73 38.97
N ALA A 522 75.98 23.02 39.22
CA ALA A 522 74.70 23.50 39.73
C ALA A 522 73.55 23.24 38.74
N LYS A 523 73.74 23.49 37.44
CA LYS A 523 72.74 23.21 36.39
C LYS A 523 72.46 21.70 36.25
N LYS A 524 73.49 20.86 36.41
CA LYS A 524 73.38 19.39 36.43
C LYS A 524 72.61 18.91 37.66
N LYS A 525 72.98 19.41 38.85
CA LYS A 525 72.28 19.12 40.11
C LYS A 525 70.82 19.56 40.04
N SER A 526 70.53 20.72 39.46
CA SER A 526 69.16 21.21 39.30
C SER A 526 68.35 20.37 38.33
N ALA A 527 68.92 19.96 37.20
CA ALA A 527 68.25 19.10 36.23
C ALA A 527 67.95 17.72 36.82
N LYS A 528 68.93 17.12 37.51
CA LYS A 528 68.79 15.81 38.18
C LYS A 528 67.71 15.84 39.27
N ARG A 529 67.75 16.84 40.16
CA ARG A 529 66.73 17.02 41.22
C ARG A 529 65.33 17.29 40.64
N THR A 530 65.23 18.02 39.52
CA THR A 530 63.96 18.26 38.81
C THR A 530 63.38 16.96 38.22
N CYS A 531 64.22 16.14 37.58
CA CYS A 531 63.78 14.85 37.03
C CYS A 531 63.36 13.87 38.13
N ILE A 532 64.09 13.82 39.25
CA ILE A 532 63.73 12.99 40.42
C ILE A 532 62.39 13.43 41.02
N ALA A 533 62.16 14.74 41.16
CA ALA A 533 60.89 15.25 41.67
C ALA A 533 59.70 14.96 40.72
N ALA A 534 59.92 15.02 39.40
CA ALA A 534 58.89 14.66 38.42
C ALA A 534 58.60 13.16 38.39
N ALA A 535 59.63 12.32 38.53
CA ALA A 535 59.50 10.87 38.60
C ALA A 535 58.75 10.42 39.88
N ASP A 536 59.06 11.04 41.02
CA ASP A 536 58.39 10.79 42.29
C ASP A 536 56.90 11.18 42.24
N MET A 537 56.60 12.35 41.66
CA MET A 537 55.22 12.81 41.41
C MET A 537 54.45 11.84 40.50
N TRP A 538 55.09 11.31 39.47
CA TRP A 538 54.48 10.35 38.55
C TRP A 538 54.09 9.04 39.25
N CYS A 539 55.03 8.43 39.99
CA CYS A 539 54.84 7.12 40.61
C CYS A 539 53.93 7.15 41.83
N ASN A 540 54.04 8.16 42.70
CA ASN A 540 53.34 8.15 43.99
C ASN A 540 51.99 8.86 43.95
N ILE A 541 51.81 9.82 43.03
CA ILE A 541 50.61 10.68 43.00
C ILE A 541 49.82 10.48 41.71
N VAL A 542 50.44 10.70 40.53
CA VAL A 542 49.69 10.72 39.26
C VAL A 542 49.13 9.35 38.88
N VAL A 543 49.96 8.31 38.84
CA VAL A 543 49.53 6.97 38.40
C VAL A 543 48.50 6.35 39.36
N PRO A 544 48.71 6.32 40.69
CA PRO A 544 47.72 5.81 41.63
C PRO A 544 46.39 6.57 41.55
N PHE A 545 46.44 7.90 41.44
CA PHE A 545 45.25 8.73 41.33
C PHE A 545 44.42 8.41 40.07
N LEU A 546 45.05 8.32 38.89
CA LEU A 546 44.31 8.05 37.64
C LEU A 546 43.70 6.64 37.63
N VAL A 547 44.42 5.66 38.16
CA VAL A 547 43.92 4.28 38.27
C VAL A 547 42.76 4.19 39.27
N GLU A 548 42.84 4.86 40.42
CA GLU A 548 41.75 4.94 41.40
C GLU A 548 40.52 5.66 40.82
N ARG A 549 40.71 6.73 40.06
CA ARG A 549 39.59 7.46 39.42
C ARG A 549 38.87 6.64 38.36
N LEU A 550 39.57 5.77 37.63
CA LEU A 550 38.93 4.82 36.73
C LEU A 550 38.16 3.74 37.53
N ALA A 551 38.77 3.19 38.58
CA ALA A 551 38.16 2.14 39.40
C ALA A 551 36.95 2.61 40.19
N GLN A 552 37.14 3.55 41.11
CA GLN A 552 36.07 4.03 41.99
C GLN A 552 35.20 5.10 41.33
N GLY A 553 35.80 5.97 40.50
CA GLY A 553 35.12 7.13 39.94
C GLY A 553 34.23 6.84 38.73
N VAL A 554 34.57 5.82 37.93
CA VAL A 554 33.79 5.43 36.73
C VAL A 554 33.02 4.14 36.97
N PHE A 555 33.65 3.09 37.50
CA PHE A 555 33.03 1.77 37.64
C PHE A 555 32.55 1.43 39.06
N GLY A 556 32.94 2.20 40.07
CA GLY A 556 32.57 1.95 41.47
C GLY A 556 33.21 0.69 42.07
N ASP A 557 34.36 0.28 41.55
CA ASP A 557 35.07 -0.91 42.01
C ASP A 557 35.74 -0.68 43.37
N GLU A 558 35.48 -1.56 44.33
CA GLU A 558 36.15 -1.53 45.64
C GLU A 558 37.63 -1.94 45.56
N ASN A 559 37.98 -2.79 44.59
CA ASN A 559 39.35 -3.28 44.37
C ASN A 559 39.86 -2.86 43.00
N VAL A 560 41.00 -2.17 43.00
CA VAL A 560 41.71 -1.78 41.78
C VAL A 560 42.31 -3.02 41.12
N PRO A 561 41.99 -3.32 39.85
CA PRO A 561 42.63 -4.42 39.14
C PRO A 561 44.13 -4.13 38.96
N ILE A 562 44.97 -5.03 39.45
CA ILE A 562 46.43 -4.90 39.40
C ILE A 562 46.91 -5.32 38.00
N HIS A 563 47.40 -4.36 37.21
CA HIS A 563 48.09 -4.65 35.96
C HIS A 563 49.59 -4.83 36.21
N SER A 564 50.10 -6.02 35.88
CA SER A 564 51.50 -6.42 36.10
C SER A 564 52.49 -5.57 35.31
N GLU A 565 52.14 -5.16 34.09
CA GLU A 565 52.97 -4.33 33.23
C GLU A 565 53.17 -2.93 33.82
N LEU A 566 52.08 -2.27 34.22
CA LEU A 566 52.14 -0.95 34.87
C LEU A 566 52.94 -1.00 36.18
N SER A 567 52.74 -2.05 36.99
CA SER A 567 53.46 -2.23 38.25
C SER A 567 54.97 -2.38 38.02
N ARG A 568 55.37 -3.11 36.98
CA ARG A 568 56.78 -3.28 36.59
C ARG A 568 57.42 -1.95 36.15
N GLU A 569 56.72 -1.14 35.37
CA GLU A 569 57.28 0.14 34.92
C GLU A 569 57.35 1.19 36.04
N ILE A 570 56.41 1.18 36.99
CA ILE A 570 56.53 1.95 38.23
C ILE A 570 57.74 1.50 39.04
N GLU A 571 57.97 0.18 39.15
CA GLU A 571 59.15 -0.37 39.83
C GLU A 571 60.45 0.06 39.13
N ASN A 572 60.51 0.07 37.80
CA ASN A 572 61.65 0.57 37.02
C ASN A 572 61.96 2.05 37.31
N ILE A 573 60.95 2.91 37.34
CA ILE A 573 61.13 4.34 37.65
C ILE A 573 61.56 4.52 39.11
N SER A 574 60.95 3.78 40.05
CA SER A 574 61.34 3.85 41.47
C SER A 574 62.76 3.33 41.73
N GLY A 575 63.20 2.31 40.98
CA GLY A 575 64.58 1.85 40.94
C GLY A 575 65.53 2.95 40.46
N TRP A 576 65.18 3.63 39.37
CA TRP A 576 65.95 4.78 38.87
C TRP A 576 66.04 5.93 39.89
N ILE A 577 64.94 6.24 40.59
CA ILE A 577 64.92 7.25 41.67
C ILE A 577 65.90 6.88 42.78
N ARG A 578 65.92 5.60 43.20
CA ARG A 578 66.83 5.10 44.24
C ARG A 578 68.30 5.18 43.85
N GLU A 579 68.63 4.88 42.60
CA GLU A 579 70.01 4.96 42.08
C GLU A 579 70.50 6.40 41.91
N ASN A 580 69.59 7.33 41.65
CA ASN A 580 69.92 8.71 41.32
C ASN A 580 69.71 9.72 42.45
N GLY A 581 68.98 9.35 43.50
CA GLY A 581 68.80 10.16 44.71
C GLY A 581 70.09 10.32 45.53
N GLU A 582 70.26 11.48 46.16
CA GLU A 582 71.37 11.84 47.03
C GLU A 582 71.37 11.10 48.39
N ASN A 583 70.44 10.16 48.63
CA ASN A 583 70.37 9.35 49.86
C ASN A 583 71.24 8.08 49.81
N ASN A 584 72.47 8.17 49.31
CA ASN A 584 73.47 7.11 49.47
C ASN A 584 74.47 7.46 50.58
N HIS A 585 73.96 7.64 51.80
CA HIS A 585 74.76 7.54 53.02
C HIS A 585 74.17 6.52 53.99
N THR A 586 74.80 5.34 53.98
CA THR A 586 74.97 4.44 55.13
C THR A 586 73.70 3.89 55.80
N VAL A 587 73.11 2.85 55.23
CA VAL A 587 72.43 1.84 56.06
C VAL A 587 73.53 0.98 56.68
N LYS A 588 73.98 1.36 57.89
CA LYS A 588 74.67 0.41 58.78
C LYS A 588 73.65 -0.67 59.15
N LEU A 589 73.89 -1.87 58.63
CA LEU A 589 73.47 -3.13 59.23
C LEU A 589 73.91 -3.16 60.69
N VAL A 590 72.97 -3.24 61.64
CA VAL A 590 73.13 -4.01 62.89
C VAL A 590 71.73 -4.31 63.47
N PRO A 591 71.60 -5.40 64.24
CA PRO A 591 71.15 -6.72 63.83
C PRO A 591 69.63 -6.94 63.96
#